data_AF-A0A8T5JQF5-F1
#
_entry.id   AF-A0A8T5JQF5-F1
#
_cell.length_a   1.000
_cell.length_b   1.000
_cell.length_c   1.000
_cell.angle_alpha   90.00
_cell.angle_beta   90.00
_cell.angle_gamma   90.00
#
_symmetry.space_group_name_H-M   'P 1'
#
loop_
_entity.id
_entity.type
_entity.pdbx_description
1 polymer ?
#
loop_
_entity_poly.entity_id
_entity_poly.type
_entity_poly.pdbx_seq_one_letter_code
_entity_poly.pdbx_strand_id
1 'polypeptide(L)'
;MNLLNYIANQITPEGLDEVQRVMIAHKLKQNVSLCGPAGVGKTELIETLAKQIVNQKLFDISCNDRMTESPLIGYPTLETNGSTKTGYTNGVVTNAMEQGGIGYLDEFDLLVPGEQKRLNPIFDKRRKITRRDGKEITADDLFRGVISYNPGRSVHGDLEDSVADRFVNMFFGYLPEDVETKVALAKEGIKININTEIRGIKGGRENPQFLKAEVVESRSSGEKSYSWFDFFSGEAVHDTTDIVAYEAFISEPVDTSGLDLVVGTEADIVALTKQLAKYNTIVRSLGADGTTNLEESARTALDSLGECKKVRLHSPSPRTLHYAIAQANLLSNMGMPLELAKRHATRVEMDQICYGNFKNKEIQSGITTYTAVEMIAQTQGLLDRDGVTTTF
;
A
#
# COMPACT_ATOMS: atom_id res chain seq x y z
N MET A 1 -27.46 5.65 -0.96
CA MET A 1 -26.11 5.06 -0.86
C MET A 1 -25.18 5.88 -1.74
N ASN A 2 -24.07 6.39 -1.20
CA ASN A 2 -23.06 7.08 -1.99
C ASN A 2 -22.12 6.00 -2.57
N LEU A 3 -22.39 5.57 -3.80
CA LEU A 3 -21.55 4.61 -4.53
C LEU A 3 -20.44 5.38 -5.24
N LEU A 4 -19.18 5.05 -4.95
CA LEU A 4 -18.03 5.59 -5.64
C LEU A 4 -18.03 5.14 -7.09
N ASN A 5 -17.64 6.05 -7.98
CA ASN A 5 -17.33 5.70 -9.35
C ASN A 5 -15.93 5.09 -9.43
N TYR A 6 -15.70 4.01 -8.69
CA TYR A 6 -14.42 3.30 -8.59
C TYR A 6 -14.68 1.81 -8.49
N ILE A 7 -13.91 1.01 -9.23
CA ILE A 7 -13.98 -0.45 -9.21
C ILE A 7 -12.64 -0.96 -8.69
N ALA A 8 -12.65 -1.46 -7.45
CA ALA A 8 -11.47 -2.09 -6.87
C ALA A 8 -11.18 -3.41 -7.58
N ASN A 9 -9.91 -3.64 -7.94
CA ASN A 9 -9.52 -4.74 -8.80
C ASN A 9 -8.15 -5.34 -8.46
N GLN A 10 -7.45 -4.79 -7.46
CA GLN A 10 -6.17 -5.31 -6.96
C GLN A 10 -6.41 -6.17 -5.71
N ILE A 11 -7.28 -7.17 -5.84
CA ILE A 11 -7.69 -8.04 -4.72
C ILE A 11 -6.57 -9.02 -4.40
N THR A 12 -6.23 -9.05 -3.11
CA THR A 12 -5.26 -9.97 -2.55
C THR A 12 -5.90 -11.33 -2.25
N PRO A 13 -5.14 -12.44 -2.29
CA PRO A 13 -5.60 -13.74 -1.81
C PRO A 13 -6.22 -13.80 -0.40
N GLU A 14 -5.98 -12.84 0.51
CA GLU A 14 -6.72 -12.74 1.79
C GLU A 14 -8.07 -12.00 1.67
N GLY A 15 -8.46 -11.60 0.47
CA GLY A 15 -9.71 -10.93 0.15
C GLY A 15 -9.63 -9.40 0.23
N LEU A 16 -8.52 -8.83 0.69
CA LEU A 16 -8.38 -7.38 0.81
C LEU A 16 -8.11 -6.72 -0.54
N ASP A 17 -8.83 -5.64 -0.84
CA ASP A 17 -8.61 -4.81 -2.04
C ASP A 17 -7.72 -3.59 -1.77
N GLU A 18 -7.35 -2.86 -2.82
CA GLU A 18 -6.50 -1.67 -2.73
C GLU A 18 -7.13 -0.53 -1.92
N VAL A 19 -8.45 -0.37 -1.91
CA VAL A 19 -9.15 0.63 -1.10
C VAL A 19 -8.93 0.29 0.38
N GLN A 20 -9.24 -0.94 0.77
CA GLN A 20 -9.07 -1.43 2.14
C GLN A 20 -7.61 -1.33 2.60
N ARG A 21 -6.65 -1.74 1.76
CA ARG A 21 -5.22 -1.67 2.07
C ARG A 21 -4.73 -0.25 2.31
N VAL A 22 -5.13 0.72 1.48
CA VAL A 22 -4.80 2.14 1.69
C VAL A 22 -5.42 2.67 2.98
N MET A 23 -6.68 2.30 3.26
CA MET A 23 -7.36 2.74 4.48
C MET A 23 -6.74 2.14 5.75
N ILE A 24 -6.30 0.87 5.71
CA ILE A 24 -5.54 0.23 6.79
C ILE A 24 -4.24 1.01 7.07
N ALA A 25 -3.46 1.30 6.03
CA ALA A 25 -2.23 2.08 6.17
C ALA A 25 -2.52 3.50 6.71
N HIS A 26 -3.57 4.15 6.21
CA HIS A 26 -4.01 5.46 6.66
C HIS A 26 -4.36 5.47 8.16
N LYS A 27 -5.07 4.44 8.66
CA LYS A 27 -5.42 4.24 10.09
C LYS A 27 -4.20 4.24 10.98
N LEU A 28 -3.17 3.52 10.54
CA LEU A 28 -1.93 3.33 11.25
C LEU A 28 -0.95 4.49 11.04
N LYS A 29 -1.38 5.55 10.36
CA LYS A 29 -0.56 6.71 10.01
C LYS A 29 0.68 6.36 9.18
N GLN A 30 0.58 5.29 8.40
CA GLN A 30 1.63 4.84 7.50
C GLN A 30 1.51 5.59 6.17
N ASN A 31 2.65 5.92 5.57
CA ASN A 31 2.68 6.46 4.21
C ASN A 31 2.52 5.33 3.19
N VAL A 32 1.97 5.62 2.02
CA VAL A 32 1.70 4.59 0.99
C VAL A 32 2.49 4.87 -0.28
N SER A 33 3.04 3.81 -0.85
CA SER A 33 3.67 3.84 -2.17
C SER A 33 2.88 2.96 -3.14
N LEU A 34 2.42 3.56 -4.24
CA LEU A 34 1.66 2.90 -5.30
C LEU A 34 2.57 2.64 -6.50
N CYS A 35 2.82 1.37 -6.78
CA CYS A 35 3.83 0.94 -7.73
C CYS A 35 3.18 0.14 -8.86
N GLY A 36 3.32 0.57 -10.11
CA GLY A 36 2.78 -0.17 -11.26
C GLY A 36 2.77 0.61 -12.57
N PRO A 37 2.33 0.00 -13.68
CA PRO A 37 2.29 0.63 -15.00
C PRO A 37 1.47 1.93 -15.06
N ALA A 38 1.64 2.71 -16.12
CA ALA A 38 0.80 3.88 -16.36
C ALA A 38 -0.64 3.46 -16.69
N GLY A 39 -1.62 4.26 -16.26
CA GLY A 39 -3.03 4.05 -16.62
C GLY A 39 -3.80 2.99 -15.80
N VAL A 40 -3.18 2.38 -14.79
CA VAL A 40 -3.80 1.32 -13.96
C VAL A 40 -4.63 1.84 -12.77
N GLY A 41 -4.91 3.15 -12.70
CA GLY A 41 -5.81 3.72 -11.68
C GLY A 41 -5.18 4.16 -10.35
N LYS A 42 -3.84 4.29 -10.26
CA LYS A 42 -3.14 4.77 -9.04
C LYS A 42 -3.62 6.16 -8.59
N THR A 43 -3.62 7.13 -9.50
CA THR A 43 -4.05 8.51 -9.22
C THR A 43 -5.53 8.58 -8.90
N GLU A 44 -6.37 7.89 -9.69
CA GLU A 44 -7.83 7.83 -9.48
C GLU A 44 -8.19 7.30 -8.09
N LEU A 45 -7.47 6.29 -7.60
CA LEU A 45 -7.66 5.76 -6.24
C LEU A 45 -7.45 6.87 -5.20
N ILE A 46 -6.31 7.56 -5.23
CA ILE A 46 -5.96 8.54 -4.19
C ILE A 46 -6.86 9.76 -4.25
N GLU A 47 -7.19 10.26 -5.44
CA GLU A 47 -8.16 11.35 -5.62
C GLU A 47 -9.53 10.98 -5.06
N THR A 48 -9.99 9.77 -5.37
CA THR A 48 -11.27 9.25 -4.87
C THR A 48 -11.26 9.12 -3.35
N LEU A 49 -10.24 8.48 -2.77
CA LEU A 49 -10.15 8.25 -1.33
C LEU A 49 -10.04 9.57 -0.55
N ALA A 50 -9.16 10.49 -0.98
CA ALA A 50 -8.94 11.76 -0.32
C ALA A 50 -10.25 12.57 -0.20
N LYS A 51 -10.98 12.66 -1.31
CA LYS A 51 -12.20 13.47 -1.41
C LYS A 51 -13.42 12.79 -0.80
N GLN A 52 -13.62 11.51 -1.09
CA GLN A 52 -14.91 10.85 -0.84
C GLN A 52 -14.93 10.00 0.42
N ILE A 53 -13.78 9.49 0.88
CA ILE A 53 -13.70 8.62 2.07
C ILE A 53 -13.07 9.36 3.25
N VAL A 54 -11.86 9.89 3.06
CA VAL A 54 -11.05 10.48 4.14
C VAL A 54 -11.46 11.92 4.44
N ASN A 55 -12.01 12.64 3.45
CA ASN A 55 -12.31 14.07 3.52
C ASN A 55 -11.07 14.90 3.91
N GLN A 56 -9.92 14.56 3.34
CA GLN A 56 -8.67 15.31 3.48
C GLN A 56 -8.34 16.03 2.18
N LYS A 57 -7.81 17.25 2.30
CA LYS A 57 -7.34 18.00 1.14
C LYS A 57 -6.16 17.27 0.49
N LEU A 58 -6.27 17.03 -0.81
CA LEU A 58 -5.20 16.49 -1.64
C LEU A 58 -4.28 17.64 -2.10
N PHE A 59 -2.98 17.43 -1.94
CA PHE A 59 -1.91 18.28 -2.44
C PHE A 59 -1.05 17.44 -3.36
N ASP A 60 -1.39 17.47 -4.65
CA ASP A 60 -0.73 16.68 -5.68
C ASP A 60 0.37 17.48 -6.41
N ILE A 61 1.40 16.76 -6.85
CA ILE A 61 2.43 17.28 -7.75
C ILE A 61 3.00 16.14 -8.60
N SER A 62 3.16 16.36 -9.90
CA SER A 62 3.88 15.45 -10.80
C SER A 62 5.38 15.76 -10.78
N CYS A 63 6.18 14.79 -10.33
CA CYS A 63 7.63 14.89 -10.25
C CYS A 63 8.29 14.72 -11.64
N ASN A 64 9.51 15.22 -11.77
CA ASN A 64 10.35 15.03 -12.97
C ASN A 64 11.84 15.12 -12.60
N ASP A 65 12.69 14.74 -13.54
CA ASP A 65 14.15 14.66 -13.42
C ASP A 65 14.86 16.00 -13.16
N ARG A 66 14.20 17.13 -13.44
CA ARG A 66 14.72 18.49 -13.21
C ARG A 66 14.19 19.12 -11.94
N MET A 67 13.27 18.46 -11.23
CA MET A 67 12.66 18.97 -10.03
C MET A 67 13.67 19.00 -8.88
N THR A 68 13.72 20.12 -8.17
CA THR A 68 14.52 20.28 -6.93
C THR A 68 13.58 20.38 -5.72
N GLU A 69 14.13 20.51 -4.51
CA GLU A 69 13.31 20.68 -3.30
C GLU A 69 12.40 21.92 -3.34
N SER A 70 12.63 22.89 -4.23
CA SER A 70 11.91 24.17 -4.25
C SER A 70 10.38 24.03 -4.40
N PRO A 71 9.84 23.40 -5.47
CA PRO A 71 8.40 23.16 -5.57
C PRO A 71 7.83 22.21 -4.50
N LEU A 72 8.66 21.36 -3.88
CA LEU A 72 8.23 20.38 -2.88
C LEU A 72 8.17 20.99 -1.47
N ILE A 73 9.23 21.67 -1.05
CA ILE A 73 9.46 22.20 0.30
C ILE A 73 9.19 23.70 0.36
N GLY A 74 9.65 24.46 -0.64
CA GLY A 74 9.38 25.88 -0.79
C GLY A 74 10.58 26.68 -1.27
N TYR A 75 10.32 27.92 -1.67
CA TYR A 75 11.28 28.78 -2.36
C TYR A 75 11.15 30.25 -1.92
N PRO A 76 12.25 31.04 -1.97
CA PRO A 76 12.20 32.47 -1.72
C PRO A 76 11.36 33.18 -2.80
N THR A 77 10.59 34.17 -2.38
CA THR A 77 9.76 35.01 -3.24
C THR A 77 10.07 36.48 -3.00
N LEU A 78 9.87 37.32 -4.01
CA LEU A 78 9.95 38.76 -3.85
C LEU A 78 8.55 39.31 -3.68
N GLU A 79 8.30 39.95 -2.55
CA GLU A 79 7.06 40.64 -2.27
C GLU A 79 7.27 42.13 -2.55
N THR A 80 6.38 42.72 -3.36
CA THR A 80 6.44 44.14 -3.72
C THR A 80 5.19 44.83 -3.18
N ASN A 81 5.31 45.38 -1.98
CA ASN A 81 4.29 46.18 -1.31
C ASN A 81 4.91 47.54 -0.88
N GLY A 82 5.36 48.32 -1.88
CA GLY A 82 6.01 49.62 -1.71
C GLY A 82 7.52 49.57 -1.39
N SER A 83 8.02 48.43 -0.90
CA SER A 83 9.45 48.11 -0.75
C SER A 83 9.69 46.64 -1.09
N THR A 84 10.77 46.30 -1.79
CA THR A 84 11.12 44.90 -2.08
C THR A 84 11.54 44.17 -0.80
N LYS A 85 10.75 43.17 -0.39
CA LYS A 85 11.11 42.26 0.71
C LYS A 85 11.23 40.83 0.20
N THR A 86 12.18 40.08 0.74
CA THR A 86 12.30 38.65 0.48
C THR A 86 11.31 37.90 1.37
N GLY A 87 10.22 37.44 0.77
CA GLY A 87 9.30 36.46 1.35
C GLY A 87 9.75 35.03 1.04
N TYR A 88 8.96 34.05 1.46
CA TYR A 88 9.24 32.65 1.15
C TYR A 88 7.96 31.82 1.13
N THR A 89 7.69 31.23 -0.03
CA THR A 89 6.47 30.47 -0.32
C THR A 89 6.68 28.98 -0.06
N ASN A 90 5.69 28.34 0.56
CA ASN A 90 5.69 26.90 0.79
C ASN A 90 5.55 26.11 -0.52
N GLY A 91 6.28 25.02 -0.61
CA GLY A 91 6.05 24.00 -1.63
C GLY A 91 4.84 23.12 -1.31
N VAL A 92 4.50 22.23 -2.24
CA VAL A 92 3.30 21.37 -2.16
C VAL A 92 3.32 20.48 -0.92
N VAL A 93 4.44 19.84 -0.61
CA VAL A 93 4.58 18.93 0.54
C VAL A 93 4.49 19.71 1.84
N THR A 94 5.12 20.89 1.91
CA THR A 94 5.03 21.76 3.09
C THR A 94 3.60 22.23 3.35
N ASN A 95 2.85 22.60 2.30
CA ASN A 95 1.45 22.96 2.45
C ASN A 95 0.61 21.79 2.96
N ALA A 96 0.86 20.58 2.45
CA ALA A 96 0.19 19.37 2.94
C ALA A 96 0.52 19.10 4.42
N MET A 97 1.78 19.27 4.82
CA MET A 97 2.24 19.13 6.20
C MET A 97 1.55 20.13 7.13
N GLU A 98 1.52 21.42 6.79
CA GLU A 98 0.93 22.46 7.66
C GLU A 98 -0.61 22.38 7.71
N GLN A 99 -1.27 21.89 6.66
CA GLN A 99 -2.74 21.81 6.58
C GLN A 99 -3.32 20.45 6.95
N GLY A 100 -2.49 19.46 7.31
CA GLY A 100 -2.98 18.13 7.66
C GLY A 100 -3.64 17.38 6.50
N GLY A 101 -3.12 17.55 5.29
CA GLY A 101 -3.65 16.92 4.09
C GLY A 101 -2.85 15.72 3.59
N ILE A 102 -3.24 15.20 2.43
CA ILE A 102 -2.52 14.15 1.72
C ILE A 102 -1.56 14.81 0.75
N GLY A 103 -0.25 14.61 0.92
CA GLY A 103 0.75 14.98 -0.08
C GLY A 103 0.93 13.84 -1.07
N TYR A 104 0.44 14.00 -2.30
CA TYR A 104 0.56 13.01 -3.37
C TYR A 104 1.65 13.43 -4.36
N LEU A 105 2.73 12.64 -4.45
CA LEU A 105 3.84 12.91 -5.35
C LEU A 105 3.86 11.84 -6.44
N ASP A 106 3.39 12.21 -7.63
CA ASP A 106 3.30 11.33 -8.78
C ASP A 106 4.63 11.28 -9.54
N GLU A 107 4.92 10.14 -10.17
CA GLU A 107 6.19 9.85 -10.84
C GLU A 107 7.42 10.12 -9.94
N PHE A 108 7.33 9.73 -8.67
CA PHE A 108 8.32 10.05 -7.64
C PHE A 108 9.73 9.51 -7.95
N ASP A 109 9.81 8.38 -8.68
CA ASP A 109 11.06 7.77 -9.13
C ASP A 109 11.83 8.62 -10.14
N LEU A 110 11.17 9.61 -10.77
CA LEU A 110 11.84 10.58 -11.64
C LEU A 110 12.65 11.61 -10.86
N LEU A 111 12.40 11.81 -9.56
CA LEU A 111 13.25 12.68 -8.76
C LEU A 111 14.66 12.10 -8.67
N VAL A 112 15.66 12.97 -8.79
CA VAL A 112 17.04 12.55 -8.54
C VAL A 112 17.18 12.03 -7.10
N PRO A 113 18.03 11.01 -6.84
CA PRO A 113 18.10 10.37 -5.53
C PRO A 113 18.33 11.29 -4.33
N GLY A 114 19.06 12.39 -4.53
CA GLY A 114 19.28 13.42 -3.51
C GLY A 114 17.98 14.11 -3.08
N GLU A 115 17.09 14.38 -4.03
CA GLU A 115 15.79 15.01 -3.80
C GLU A 115 14.80 14.03 -3.17
N GLN A 116 14.84 12.75 -3.54
CA GLN A 116 14.06 11.73 -2.84
C GLN A 116 14.48 11.64 -1.35
N LYS A 117 15.79 11.53 -1.10
CA LYS A 117 16.35 11.45 0.28
C LYS A 117 16.10 12.71 1.09
N ARG A 118 16.01 13.87 0.45
CA ARG A 118 15.72 15.16 1.11
C ARG A 118 14.39 15.14 1.87
N LEU A 119 13.42 14.36 1.41
CA LEU A 119 12.08 14.25 1.99
C LEU A 119 11.99 13.21 3.13
N ASN A 120 13.02 12.40 3.35
CA ASN A 120 13.03 11.35 4.38
C ASN A 120 12.60 11.82 5.79
N PRO A 121 12.99 13.01 6.29
CA PRO A 121 12.57 13.50 7.61
C PRO A 121 11.06 13.81 7.72
N ILE A 122 10.37 14.01 6.59
CA ILE A 122 8.92 14.23 6.51
C ILE A 122 8.19 12.90 6.75
N PHE A 123 8.68 11.83 6.12
CA PHE A 123 8.03 10.52 6.10
C PHE A 123 8.51 9.56 7.18
N ASP A 124 9.48 9.94 8.02
CA ASP A 124 9.84 9.16 9.22
C ASP A 124 9.28 9.76 10.51
N LYS A 125 9.62 9.14 11.64
CA LYS A 125 9.14 9.52 12.97
C LYS A 125 9.40 10.99 13.36
N ARG A 126 10.33 11.68 12.70
CA ARG A 126 10.59 13.10 12.99
C ARG A 126 9.46 13.99 12.49
N ARG A 127 8.80 13.60 11.39
CA ARG A 127 7.67 14.31 10.75
C ARG A 127 7.92 15.81 10.64
N LYS A 128 9.15 16.20 10.28
CA LYS A 128 9.55 17.60 10.24
C LYS A 128 10.59 17.88 9.18
N ILE A 129 10.62 19.10 8.68
CA ILE A 129 11.56 19.54 7.65
C ILE A 129 12.02 20.97 7.89
N THR A 130 13.31 21.23 7.70
CA THR A 130 13.86 22.60 7.74
C THR A 130 13.90 23.14 6.31
N ARG A 131 13.28 24.30 6.07
CA ARG A 131 13.38 25.04 4.80
C ARG A 131 14.72 25.77 4.68
N ARG A 132 15.04 26.28 3.49
CA ARG A 132 16.30 27.01 3.24
C ARG A 132 16.40 28.33 4.00
N ASP A 133 15.28 28.91 4.42
CA ASP A 133 15.25 30.10 5.27
C ASP A 133 15.41 29.78 6.77
N GLY A 134 15.63 28.51 7.12
CA GLY A 134 15.81 28.06 8.50
C GLY A 134 14.51 27.80 9.26
N LYS A 135 13.34 28.04 8.65
CA LYS A 135 12.04 27.68 9.26
C LYS A 135 11.91 26.16 9.37
N GLU A 136 11.75 25.64 10.58
CA GLU A 136 11.35 24.26 10.80
C GLU A 136 9.82 24.14 10.70
N ILE A 137 9.37 23.17 9.91
CA ILE A 137 7.96 22.81 9.74
C ILE A 137 7.77 21.42 10.32
N THR A 138 6.79 21.28 11.21
CA THR A 138 6.34 19.99 11.71
C THR A 138 5.03 19.64 11.03
N ALA A 139 4.89 18.39 10.57
CA ALA A 139 3.67 17.93 9.94
C ALA A 139 2.55 17.80 10.96
N ASP A 140 1.37 18.30 10.60
CA ASP A 140 0.12 18.08 11.33
C ASP A 140 -0.17 16.57 11.45
N ASP A 141 -0.85 16.15 12.52
CA ASP A 141 -1.14 14.74 12.78
C ASP A 141 -1.95 14.02 11.71
N LEU A 142 -2.70 14.77 10.91
CA LEU A 142 -3.49 14.27 9.79
C LEU A 142 -2.66 14.09 8.53
N PHE A 143 -1.49 14.73 8.40
CA PHE A 143 -0.66 14.64 7.21
C PHE A 143 -0.28 13.20 6.87
N ARG A 144 -0.48 12.81 5.61
CA ARG A 144 -0.03 11.52 5.05
C ARG A 144 0.71 11.75 3.74
N GLY A 145 1.82 11.04 3.58
CA GLY A 145 2.52 10.96 2.31
C GLY A 145 1.98 9.82 1.46
N VAL A 146 1.71 10.10 0.19
CA VAL A 146 1.47 9.10 -0.84
C VAL A 146 2.41 9.37 -2.01
N ILE A 147 3.08 8.34 -2.48
CA ILE A 147 3.91 8.42 -3.70
C ILE A 147 3.41 7.41 -4.72
N SER A 148 3.54 7.72 -6.00
CA SER A 148 3.35 6.76 -7.08
C SER A 148 4.53 6.78 -8.03
N TYR A 149 4.80 5.62 -8.63
CA TYR A 149 5.87 5.48 -9.61
C TYR A 149 5.66 4.26 -10.52
N ASN A 150 6.42 4.23 -11.62
CA ASN A 150 6.39 3.15 -12.59
C ASN A 150 7.75 2.44 -12.64
N PRO A 151 7.88 1.25 -12.04
CA PRO A 151 9.15 0.55 -11.94
C PRO A 151 9.87 0.39 -13.28
N GLY A 152 11.16 0.67 -13.28
CA GLY A 152 12.04 0.37 -14.41
C GLY A 152 11.92 1.30 -15.60
N ARG A 153 11.13 2.37 -15.49
CA ARG A 153 11.07 3.43 -16.50
C ARG A 153 11.95 4.63 -16.18
N SER A 154 12.24 4.90 -14.92
CA SER A 154 13.11 6.02 -14.54
C SER A 154 14.58 5.77 -14.89
N VAL A 155 15.24 6.83 -15.39
CA VAL A 155 16.69 6.87 -15.63
C VAL A 155 17.48 6.77 -14.32
N HIS A 156 16.86 7.13 -13.19
CA HIS A 156 17.48 7.11 -11.86
C HIS A 156 17.33 5.77 -11.14
N GLY A 157 16.65 4.79 -11.75
CA GLY A 157 16.32 3.51 -11.11
C GLY A 157 15.01 3.57 -10.32
N ASP A 158 14.80 2.57 -9.46
CA ASP A 158 13.66 2.59 -8.53
C ASP A 158 13.87 3.56 -7.36
N LEU A 159 12.95 3.55 -6.40
CA LEU A 159 13.10 4.28 -5.15
C LEU A 159 14.41 3.93 -4.45
N GLU A 160 15.01 4.95 -3.83
CA GLU A 160 16.08 4.74 -2.86
C GLU A 160 15.59 3.90 -1.68
N ASP A 161 16.35 2.86 -1.27
CA ASP A 161 16.01 1.92 -0.19
C ASP A 161 15.53 2.65 1.08
N SER A 162 16.23 3.73 1.45
CA SER A 162 15.88 4.53 2.62
C SER A 162 14.49 5.16 2.49
N VAL A 163 14.10 5.56 1.29
CA VAL A 163 12.79 6.14 1.02
C VAL A 163 11.75 5.02 1.03
N ALA A 164 11.98 3.92 0.32
CA ALA A 164 11.09 2.77 0.26
C ALA A 164 10.71 2.25 1.66
N ASP A 165 11.66 2.21 2.61
CA ASP A 165 11.42 1.81 4.00
C ASP A 165 10.40 2.68 4.76
N ARG A 166 10.07 3.87 4.28
CA ARG A 166 9.15 4.82 4.94
C ARG A 166 7.71 4.68 4.47
N PHE A 167 7.46 3.85 3.46
CA PHE A 167 6.17 3.64 2.84
C PHE A 167 5.77 2.16 2.91
N VAL A 168 4.48 1.89 2.97
CA VAL A 168 3.90 0.59 2.66
C VAL A 168 3.79 0.51 1.15
N ASN A 169 4.46 -0.45 0.53
CA ASN A 169 4.43 -0.65 -0.91
C ASN A 169 3.19 -1.47 -1.32
N MET A 170 2.52 -1.03 -2.38
CA MET A 170 1.37 -1.71 -2.97
C MET A 170 1.54 -1.77 -4.49
N PHE A 171 1.36 -2.96 -5.05
CA PHE A 171 1.49 -3.19 -6.49
C PHE A 171 0.15 -3.05 -7.20
N PHE A 172 0.21 -2.43 -8.38
CA PHE A 172 -0.90 -2.32 -9.31
C PHE A 172 -0.53 -3.06 -10.60
N GLY A 173 -1.33 -4.05 -10.95
CA GLY A 173 -1.32 -4.72 -12.26
C GLY A 173 -2.24 -4.04 -13.26
N TYR A 174 -2.28 -4.58 -14.48
CA TYR A 174 -3.31 -4.18 -15.44
C TYR A 174 -4.69 -4.64 -14.97
N LEU A 175 -5.73 -3.96 -15.46
CA LEU A 175 -7.11 -4.27 -15.13
C LEU A 175 -7.49 -5.63 -15.75
N PRO A 176 -8.30 -6.46 -15.05
CA PRO A 176 -8.94 -7.60 -15.68
C PRO A 176 -9.79 -7.16 -16.90
N GLU A 177 -9.91 -8.01 -17.92
CA GLU A 177 -10.59 -7.71 -19.19
C GLU A 177 -12.00 -7.12 -18.99
N ASP A 178 -12.79 -7.72 -18.09
CA ASP A 178 -14.14 -7.26 -17.76
C ASP A 178 -14.12 -5.85 -17.14
N VAL A 179 -13.19 -5.60 -16.22
CA VAL A 179 -13.04 -4.29 -15.56
C VAL A 179 -12.58 -3.24 -16.57
N GLU A 180 -11.59 -3.57 -17.40
CA GLU A 180 -11.09 -2.70 -18.46
C GLU A 180 -12.22 -2.33 -19.43
N THR A 181 -13.00 -3.31 -19.86
CA THR A 181 -14.16 -3.12 -20.75
C THR A 181 -15.20 -2.20 -20.10
N LYS A 182 -15.53 -2.43 -18.83
CA LYS A 182 -16.50 -1.59 -18.10
C LYS A 182 -16.01 -0.15 -17.96
N VAL A 183 -14.73 0.05 -17.61
CA VAL A 183 -14.13 1.38 -17.48
C VAL A 183 -14.07 2.10 -18.83
N ALA A 184 -13.74 1.40 -19.91
CA ALA A 184 -13.70 1.98 -21.25
C ALA A 184 -15.10 2.42 -21.73
N LEU A 185 -16.11 1.56 -21.58
CA LEU A 185 -17.49 1.85 -21.98
C LEU A 185 -18.17 2.92 -21.12
N ALA A 186 -17.80 3.02 -19.84
CA ALA A 186 -18.32 4.05 -18.95
C ALA A 186 -18.05 5.47 -19.47
N LYS A 187 -16.91 5.70 -20.15
CA LYS A 187 -16.57 6.99 -20.76
C LYS A 187 -17.50 7.37 -21.91
N GLU A 188 -18.06 6.38 -22.60
CA GLU A 188 -19.05 6.55 -23.67
C GLU A 188 -20.50 6.56 -23.15
N GLY A 189 -20.69 6.51 -21.82
CA GLY A 189 -22.02 6.44 -21.19
C GLY A 189 -22.70 5.08 -21.32
N ILE A 190 -21.99 4.05 -21.78
CA ILE A 190 -22.51 2.69 -21.94
C ILE A 190 -22.27 1.91 -20.64
N LYS A 191 -23.35 1.38 -20.06
CA LYS A 191 -23.30 0.60 -18.82
C LYS A 191 -23.39 -0.89 -19.11
N ILE A 192 -22.39 -1.64 -18.65
CA ILE A 192 -22.41 -3.10 -18.64
C ILE A 192 -22.35 -3.62 -17.21
N ASN A 193 -22.90 -4.81 -17.00
CA ASN A 193 -22.76 -5.55 -15.76
C ASN A 193 -21.58 -6.51 -15.91
N ILE A 194 -20.69 -6.48 -14.93
CA ILE A 194 -19.60 -7.44 -14.77
C ILE A 194 -19.76 -8.11 -13.41
N ASN A 195 -19.02 -9.19 -13.17
CA ASN A 195 -19.06 -9.87 -11.89
C ASN A 195 -18.35 -9.05 -10.80
N THR A 196 -19.12 -8.20 -10.11
CA THR A 196 -18.65 -7.39 -8.97
C THR A 196 -19.49 -7.62 -7.73
N GLU A 197 -18.87 -7.39 -6.59
CA GLU A 197 -19.55 -7.25 -5.30
C GLU A 197 -19.51 -5.79 -4.84
N ILE A 198 -20.41 -5.42 -3.95
CA ILE A 198 -20.41 -4.10 -3.33
C ILE A 198 -19.72 -4.21 -1.97
N ARG A 199 -18.62 -3.48 -1.84
CA ARG A 199 -17.90 -3.28 -0.59
C ARG A 199 -18.11 -1.86 -0.10
N GLY A 200 -17.73 -1.60 1.15
CA GLY A 200 -17.83 -0.29 1.73
C GLY A 200 -16.77 -0.04 2.80
N ILE A 201 -16.39 1.22 2.92
CA ILE A 201 -15.63 1.73 4.05
C ILE A 201 -16.54 2.66 4.81
N LYS A 202 -16.70 2.43 6.11
CA LYS A 202 -17.37 3.39 7.00
C LYS A 202 -16.45 4.59 7.22
N GLY A 203 -16.75 5.72 6.57
CA GLY A 203 -15.97 6.96 6.61
C GLY A 203 -16.54 7.95 7.63
N GLY A 204 -15.71 8.79 8.25
CA GLY A 204 -16.17 9.82 9.18
C GLY A 204 -16.22 11.18 8.50
N ARG A 205 -17.38 11.61 7.97
CA ARG A 205 -17.51 12.96 7.36
C ARG A 205 -17.26 14.10 8.35
N GLU A 206 -17.49 13.88 9.64
CA GLU A 206 -17.48 14.92 10.67
C GLU A 206 -16.22 14.94 11.55
N ASN A 207 -15.28 14.00 11.40
CA ASN A 207 -14.07 13.99 12.23
C ASN A 207 -12.81 13.56 11.43
N PRO A 208 -11.91 14.51 11.12
CA PRO A 208 -10.68 14.25 10.36
C PRO A 208 -9.73 13.24 11.03
N GLN A 209 -9.89 12.99 12.34
CA GLN A 209 -9.05 12.08 13.11
C GLN A 209 -9.64 10.68 13.28
N PHE A 210 -10.35 10.05 12.32
CA PHE A 210 -10.74 8.65 12.55
C PHE A 210 -10.84 7.74 11.34
N LEU A 211 -10.51 6.48 11.63
CA LEU A 211 -11.23 5.31 11.14
C LEU A 211 -11.96 4.68 12.34
N LYS A 212 -13.29 4.87 12.39
CA LYS A 212 -14.21 3.82 12.84
C LYS A 212 -14.46 2.83 11.68
N ALA A 213 -13.45 2.54 10.84
CA ALA A 213 -13.63 1.56 9.76
C ALA A 213 -13.95 0.22 10.38
N GLU A 214 -15.22 -0.11 10.33
CA GLU A 214 -15.70 -1.41 9.92
C GLU A 214 -15.43 -1.47 8.41
N VAL A 215 -14.65 -2.46 8.01
CA VAL A 215 -14.59 -2.87 6.61
C VAL A 215 -15.88 -3.64 6.40
N VAL A 216 -16.73 -3.24 5.45
CA VAL A 216 -18.06 -3.84 5.31
C VAL A 216 -18.27 -4.36 3.89
N GLU A 217 -19.00 -5.46 3.79
CA GLU A 217 -19.52 -5.98 2.53
C GLU A 217 -21.04 -5.91 2.51
N SER A 218 -21.63 -5.71 1.34
CA SER A 218 -23.07 -5.83 1.19
C SER A 218 -23.41 -7.23 0.70
N ARG A 219 -24.40 -7.89 1.33
CA ARG A 219 -25.01 -9.10 0.77
C ARG A 219 -26.38 -8.73 0.22
N SER A 220 -26.59 -9.02 -1.07
CA SER A 220 -27.87 -8.79 -1.73
C SER A 220 -28.86 -9.88 -1.32
N SER A 221 -29.94 -9.48 -0.66
CA SER A 221 -31.21 -10.21 -0.76
C SER A 221 -31.93 -9.60 -1.95
N GLY A 222 -32.32 -10.43 -2.91
CA GLY A 222 -32.90 -9.99 -4.20
C GLY A 222 -33.83 -8.78 -4.06
N GLU A 223 -33.54 -7.77 -4.87
CA GLU A 223 -34.26 -6.50 -5.05
C GLU A 223 -34.21 -5.48 -3.89
N LYS A 224 -33.25 -4.54 -4.03
CA LYS A 224 -33.22 -3.16 -3.49
C LYS A 224 -32.97 -2.94 -1.99
N SER A 225 -32.78 -3.97 -1.17
CA SER A 225 -32.26 -3.80 0.21
C SER A 225 -30.90 -4.44 0.39
N TYR A 226 -29.85 -3.62 0.52
CA TYR A 226 -28.52 -4.09 0.93
C TYR A 226 -28.51 -4.28 2.44
N SER A 227 -28.23 -5.50 2.88
CA SER A 227 -27.81 -5.72 4.27
C SER A 227 -26.30 -5.62 4.30
N TRP A 228 -25.79 -4.77 5.18
CA TRP A 228 -24.35 -4.60 5.39
C TRP A 228 -23.89 -5.57 6.45
N PHE A 229 -22.74 -6.18 6.22
CA PHE A 229 -22.08 -7.07 7.14
C PHE A 229 -20.66 -6.60 7.34
N ASP A 230 -20.16 -6.72 8.56
CA ASP A 230 -18.73 -6.58 8.80
C ASP A 230 -18.00 -7.65 7.99
N PHE A 231 -17.00 -7.23 7.25
CA PHE A 231 -16.28 -8.05 6.29
C PHE A 231 -15.57 -9.25 6.95
N PHE A 232 -15.20 -9.12 8.22
CA PHE A 232 -14.46 -10.17 8.93
C PHE A 232 -15.37 -11.01 9.81
N SER A 233 -16.22 -10.39 10.62
CA SER A 233 -17.09 -11.13 11.56
C SER A 233 -18.34 -11.68 10.87
N GLY A 234 -18.74 -11.13 9.74
CA GLY A 234 -20.00 -11.45 9.07
C GLY A 234 -21.24 -11.03 9.89
N GLU A 235 -21.06 -10.23 10.95
CA GLU A 235 -22.15 -9.69 11.75
C GLU A 235 -22.84 -8.55 11.00
N ALA A 236 -24.15 -8.42 11.19
CA ALA A 236 -24.93 -7.39 10.53
C ALA A 236 -24.56 -5.98 11.07
N VAL A 237 -24.24 -5.07 10.15
CA VAL A 237 -24.00 -3.66 10.44
C VAL A 237 -25.30 -2.88 10.27
N HIS A 238 -25.92 -2.53 11.40
CA HIS A 238 -27.19 -1.82 11.41
C HIS A 238 -27.04 -0.30 11.18
N ASP A 239 -25.96 0.28 11.70
CA ASP A 239 -25.62 1.69 11.46
C ASP A 239 -24.83 1.83 10.16
N THR A 240 -25.56 2.16 9.10
CA THR A 240 -25.04 2.34 7.75
C THR A 240 -24.74 3.79 7.41
N THR A 241 -24.85 4.67 8.42
CA THR A 241 -24.50 6.09 8.28
C THR A 241 -23.04 6.20 7.87
N ASP A 242 -22.78 7.06 6.88
CA ASP A 242 -21.43 7.35 6.37
C ASP A 242 -20.65 6.17 5.77
N ILE A 243 -21.33 5.06 5.43
CA ILE A 243 -20.72 4.05 4.56
C ILE A 243 -20.55 4.63 3.16
N VAL A 244 -19.31 4.63 2.70
CA VAL A 244 -18.94 4.93 1.32
C VAL A 244 -18.78 3.61 0.60
N ALA A 245 -19.73 3.31 -0.29
CA ALA A 245 -19.78 2.05 -1.02
C ALA A 245 -18.95 2.15 -2.31
N TYR A 246 -18.38 1.05 -2.77
CA TYR A 246 -17.70 0.93 -4.05
C TYR A 246 -17.87 -0.48 -4.62
N GLU A 247 -17.66 -0.63 -5.92
CA GLU A 247 -17.64 -1.94 -6.54
C GLU A 247 -16.26 -2.58 -6.37
N ALA A 248 -16.22 -3.89 -6.12
CA ALA A 248 -15.00 -4.68 -6.16
C ALA A 248 -15.18 -5.84 -7.14
N PHE A 249 -14.21 -6.03 -8.03
CA PHE A 249 -14.19 -7.13 -8.97
C PHE A 249 -14.04 -8.45 -8.22
N ILE A 250 -14.96 -9.40 -8.39
CA ILE A 250 -14.85 -10.68 -7.69
C ILE A 250 -13.80 -11.53 -8.41
N SER A 251 -12.62 -11.68 -7.78
CA SER A 251 -11.66 -12.75 -8.13
C SER A 251 -12.15 -14.11 -7.62
N GLU A 252 -11.40 -15.19 -7.86
CA GLU A 252 -11.71 -16.47 -7.21
C GLU A 252 -11.92 -16.28 -5.69
N PRO A 253 -12.96 -16.91 -5.11
CA PRO A 253 -13.31 -16.70 -3.71
C PRO A 253 -12.15 -17.12 -2.81
N VAL A 254 -11.91 -16.33 -1.76
CA VAL A 254 -10.96 -16.71 -0.71
C VAL A 254 -11.45 -18.00 -0.07
N ASP A 255 -10.71 -19.09 -0.24
CA ASP A 255 -11.03 -20.32 0.46
C ASP A 255 -10.76 -20.14 1.96
N THR A 256 -11.85 -19.96 2.69
CA THR A 256 -11.87 -19.87 4.15
C THR A 256 -12.25 -21.20 4.80
N SER A 257 -12.49 -22.25 3.98
CA SER A 257 -12.87 -23.56 4.50
C SER A 257 -11.71 -24.16 5.29
N GLY A 258 -11.97 -24.50 6.56
CA GLY A 258 -10.94 -25.01 7.48
C GLY A 258 -10.07 -23.94 8.15
N LEU A 259 -10.32 -22.64 7.93
CA LEU A 259 -9.71 -21.60 8.76
C LEU A 259 -10.41 -21.53 10.11
N ASP A 260 -9.63 -21.65 11.18
CA ASP A 260 -10.10 -21.32 12.52
C ASP A 260 -10.41 -19.82 12.54
N LEU A 261 -11.69 -19.46 12.74
CA LEU A 261 -12.19 -18.09 12.86
C LEU A 261 -11.78 -17.43 14.20
N VAL A 262 -10.60 -17.78 14.70
CA VAL A 262 -10.09 -17.32 15.98
C VAL A 262 -9.43 -15.96 15.78
N VAL A 263 -9.95 -14.98 16.50
CA VAL A 263 -9.32 -13.67 16.66
C VAL A 263 -8.03 -13.84 17.45
N GLY A 264 -6.92 -13.33 16.92
CA GLY A 264 -5.60 -13.49 17.52
C GLY A 264 -5.46 -12.77 18.86
N THR A 265 -4.78 -13.44 19.80
CA THR A 265 -4.36 -12.89 21.09
C THR A 265 -3.03 -12.13 20.98
N GLU A 266 -2.63 -11.42 22.04
CA GLU A 266 -1.29 -10.82 22.12
C GLU A 266 -0.17 -11.86 21.95
N ALA A 267 -0.36 -13.05 22.51
CA ALA A 267 0.61 -14.15 22.37
C ALA A 267 0.76 -14.61 20.91
N ASP A 268 -0.34 -14.63 20.15
CA ASP A 268 -0.34 -14.98 18.74
C ASP A 268 0.39 -13.94 17.89
N ILE A 269 0.19 -12.65 18.17
CA ILE A 269 0.93 -11.56 17.51
C ILE A 269 2.43 -11.66 17.81
N VAL A 270 2.81 -12.02 19.03
CA VAL A 270 4.22 -12.27 19.39
C VAL A 270 4.78 -13.46 18.63
N ALA A 271 4.02 -14.54 18.49
CA ALA A 271 4.43 -15.73 17.73
C ALA A 271 4.63 -15.39 16.24
N LEU A 272 3.66 -14.70 15.63
CA LEU A 272 3.75 -14.19 14.26
C LEU A 272 4.97 -13.30 14.04
N THR A 273 5.22 -12.37 14.97
CA THR A 273 6.38 -11.46 14.91
C THR A 273 7.70 -12.23 14.90
N LYS A 274 7.83 -13.27 15.74
CA LYS A 274 9.03 -14.14 15.76
C LYS A 274 9.19 -14.92 14.46
N GLN A 275 8.09 -15.43 13.92
CA GLN A 275 8.09 -16.19 12.66
C GLN A 275 8.50 -15.31 11.47
N LEU A 276 7.94 -14.10 11.35
CA LEU A 276 8.35 -13.12 10.32
C LEU A 276 9.79 -12.63 10.52
N ALA A 277 10.25 -12.48 11.76
CA ALA A 277 11.66 -12.13 12.02
C ALA A 277 12.63 -13.26 11.58
N LYS A 278 12.24 -14.53 11.76
CA LYS A 278 12.99 -15.68 11.23
C LYS A 278 12.99 -15.66 9.70
N TYR A 279 11.84 -15.51 9.08
CA TYR A 279 11.69 -15.36 7.63
C TYR A 279 12.60 -14.24 7.08
N ASN A 280 12.58 -13.06 7.70
CA ASN A 280 13.43 -11.93 7.30
C ASN A 280 14.92 -12.22 7.43
N THR A 281 15.33 -13.07 8.37
CA THR A 281 16.72 -13.50 8.51
C THR A 281 17.14 -14.37 7.31
N ILE A 282 16.27 -15.30 6.91
CA ILE A 282 16.50 -16.17 5.74
C ILE A 282 16.56 -15.34 4.46
N VAL A 283 15.63 -14.40 4.27
CA VAL A 283 15.62 -13.51 3.09
C VAL A 283 16.88 -12.63 3.01
N ARG A 284 17.39 -12.14 4.15
CA ARG A 284 18.67 -11.41 4.16
C ARG A 284 19.83 -12.30 3.73
N SER A 285 19.86 -13.56 4.17
CA SER A 285 20.86 -14.54 3.69
C SER A 285 20.73 -14.81 2.20
N LEU A 286 19.50 -14.91 1.65
CA LEU A 286 19.27 -15.04 0.20
C LEU A 286 19.83 -13.82 -0.56
N GLY A 287 19.58 -12.61 -0.05
CA GLY A 287 20.06 -11.37 -0.66
C GLY A 287 21.58 -11.15 -0.54
N ALA A 288 22.22 -11.71 0.49
CA ALA A 288 23.66 -11.57 0.73
C ALA A 288 24.48 -12.67 0.04
N ASP A 289 24.07 -13.92 0.23
CA ASP A 289 24.85 -15.13 -0.06
C ASP A 289 24.18 -16.05 -1.10
N GLY A 290 22.98 -15.68 -1.59
CA GLY A 290 22.20 -16.54 -2.46
C GLY A 290 21.77 -17.83 -1.76
N THR A 291 21.85 -18.98 -2.43
CA THR A 291 21.39 -20.27 -1.87
C THR A 291 22.44 -20.98 -0.99
N THR A 292 23.68 -20.51 -0.94
CA THR A 292 24.81 -21.20 -0.28
C THR A 292 24.65 -21.32 1.24
N ASN A 293 24.19 -20.26 1.91
CA ASN A 293 24.10 -20.17 3.37
C ASN A 293 22.66 -20.24 3.90
N LEU A 294 21.70 -20.66 3.07
CA LEU A 294 20.32 -20.83 3.51
C LEU A 294 20.19 -22.02 4.46
N GLU A 295 19.31 -21.86 5.46
CA GLU A 295 18.81 -22.97 6.28
C GLU A 295 18.23 -24.06 5.37
N GLU A 296 18.37 -25.33 5.78
CA GLU A 296 18.00 -26.50 4.97
C GLU A 296 16.56 -26.44 4.44
N SER A 297 15.60 -26.06 5.28
CA SER A 297 14.18 -25.92 4.88
C SER A 297 13.96 -24.92 3.74
N ALA A 298 14.66 -23.79 3.77
CA ALA A 298 14.58 -22.75 2.74
C ALA A 298 15.39 -23.13 1.49
N ARG A 299 16.47 -23.89 1.65
CA ARG A 299 17.25 -24.43 0.53
C ARG A 299 16.42 -25.43 -0.27
N THR A 300 15.79 -26.39 0.40
CA THR A 300 14.91 -27.37 -0.22
C THR A 300 13.73 -26.71 -0.95
N ALA A 301 13.16 -25.64 -0.38
CA ALA A 301 12.12 -24.84 -1.04
C ALA A 301 12.55 -24.30 -2.41
N LEU A 302 13.84 -23.95 -2.49
CA LEU A 302 14.46 -23.30 -3.61
C LEU A 302 15.34 -24.27 -4.41
N ASP A 303 15.14 -25.58 -4.28
CA ASP A 303 15.94 -26.57 -5.02
C ASP A 303 15.84 -26.35 -6.54
N SER A 304 14.68 -25.87 -7.03
CA SER A 304 14.47 -25.50 -8.43
C SER A 304 15.31 -24.30 -8.89
N LEU A 305 15.76 -23.43 -7.98
CA LEU A 305 16.69 -22.34 -8.26
C LEU A 305 18.15 -22.81 -8.36
N GLY A 306 18.47 -24.05 -7.97
CA GLY A 306 19.85 -24.52 -7.88
C GLY A 306 20.78 -23.60 -7.07
N GLU A 307 22.09 -23.69 -7.32
CA GLU A 307 23.07 -22.80 -6.69
C GLU A 307 23.08 -21.42 -7.36
N CYS A 308 22.73 -20.37 -6.61
CA CYS A 308 22.85 -18.98 -7.03
C CYS A 308 23.61 -18.17 -5.97
N LYS A 309 24.44 -17.20 -6.40
CA LYS A 309 25.34 -16.46 -5.49
C LYS A 309 24.72 -15.23 -4.83
N LYS A 310 23.74 -14.58 -5.49
CA LYS A 310 23.09 -13.38 -4.94
C LYS A 310 21.77 -13.11 -5.64
N VAL A 311 20.72 -12.88 -4.85
CA VAL A 311 19.42 -12.41 -5.35
C VAL A 311 19.30 -10.90 -5.15
N ARG A 312 18.81 -10.17 -6.15
CA ARG A 312 18.56 -8.74 -6.03
C ARG A 312 17.22 -8.51 -5.33
N LEU A 313 17.27 -8.07 -4.09
CA LEU A 313 16.11 -7.74 -3.26
C LEU A 313 16.45 -6.58 -2.32
N HIS A 314 15.42 -5.95 -1.78
CA HIS A 314 15.57 -5.02 -0.67
C HIS A 314 15.65 -5.76 0.65
N SER A 315 16.61 -5.40 1.48
CA SER A 315 16.81 -6.09 2.76
C SER A 315 15.70 -5.70 3.75
N PRO A 316 14.94 -6.66 4.29
CA PRO A 316 13.87 -6.35 5.24
C PRO A 316 14.44 -5.71 6.51
N SER A 317 13.71 -4.77 7.12
CA SER A 317 14.18 -3.99 8.26
C SER A 317 13.21 -4.06 9.45
N PRO A 318 13.65 -3.70 10.68
CA PRO A 318 12.73 -3.63 11.82
C PRO A 318 11.55 -2.67 11.61
N ARG A 319 11.73 -1.64 10.76
CA ARG A 319 10.67 -0.67 10.44
C ARG A 319 9.57 -1.31 9.60
N THR A 320 9.96 -2.07 8.58
CA THR A 320 9.01 -2.71 7.67
C THR A 320 8.23 -3.79 8.42
N LEU A 321 8.95 -4.59 9.24
CA LEU A 321 8.33 -5.59 10.09
C LEU A 321 7.32 -4.95 11.06
N HIS A 322 7.64 -3.79 11.64
CA HIS A 322 6.71 -3.05 12.46
C HIS A 322 5.43 -2.65 11.70
N TYR A 323 5.55 -2.23 10.44
CA TYR A 323 4.38 -1.89 9.62
C TYR A 323 3.50 -3.11 9.36
N ALA A 324 4.09 -4.25 8.98
CA ALA A 324 3.39 -5.50 8.77
C ALA A 324 2.64 -5.97 10.04
N ILE A 325 3.31 -5.99 11.19
CA ILE A 325 2.71 -6.42 12.45
C ILE A 325 1.64 -5.45 12.93
N ALA A 326 1.82 -4.14 12.76
CA ALA A 326 0.80 -3.16 13.09
C ALA A 326 -0.49 -3.38 12.28
N GLN A 327 -0.36 -3.75 10.99
CA GLN A 327 -1.50 -4.08 10.14
C GLN A 327 -2.18 -5.39 10.56
N ALA A 328 -1.42 -6.47 10.78
CA ALA A 328 -2.00 -7.73 11.28
C ALA A 328 -2.72 -7.57 12.62
N ASN A 329 -2.12 -6.85 13.57
CA ASN A 329 -2.73 -6.61 14.86
C ASN A 329 -4.02 -5.78 14.73
N LEU A 330 -4.02 -4.75 13.87
CA LEU A 330 -5.22 -3.97 13.60
C LEU A 330 -6.34 -4.84 13.01
N LEU A 331 -6.02 -5.64 11.99
CA LEU A 331 -6.96 -6.53 11.32
C LEU A 331 -7.54 -7.60 12.26
N SER A 332 -6.69 -8.23 13.07
CA SER A 332 -7.11 -9.17 14.10
C SER A 332 -8.07 -8.51 15.09
N ASN A 333 -7.77 -7.30 15.57
CA ASN A 333 -8.67 -6.55 16.45
C ASN A 333 -9.99 -6.14 15.76
N MET A 334 -10.03 -6.12 14.43
CA MET A 334 -11.24 -5.90 13.64
C MET A 334 -12.00 -7.20 13.34
N GLY A 335 -11.58 -8.34 13.89
CA GLY A 335 -12.25 -9.63 13.73
C GLY A 335 -11.69 -10.49 12.59
N MET A 336 -10.65 -10.06 11.87
CA MET A 336 -10.03 -10.88 10.82
C MET A 336 -9.45 -12.15 11.44
N PRO A 337 -9.74 -13.34 10.89
CA PRO A 337 -9.09 -14.58 11.31
C PRO A 337 -7.58 -14.43 11.30
N LEU A 338 -6.92 -14.91 12.36
CA LEU A 338 -5.47 -14.76 12.56
C LEU A 338 -4.66 -15.24 11.35
N GLU A 339 -5.09 -16.33 10.73
CA GLU A 339 -4.43 -16.89 9.54
C GLU A 339 -4.45 -15.92 8.35
N LEU A 340 -5.56 -15.23 8.11
CA LEU A 340 -5.64 -14.22 7.05
C LEU A 340 -4.82 -12.97 7.42
N ALA A 341 -4.84 -12.56 8.69
CA ALA A 341 -4.01 -11.46 9.17
C ALA A 341 -2.50 -11.76 9.04
N LYS A 342 -2.09 -13.01 9.28
CA LYS A 342 -0.73 -13.52 9.03
C LYS A 342 -0.36 -13.44 7.54
N ARG A 343 -1.23 -13.92 6.66
CA ARG A 343 -1.01 -13.86 5.19
C ARG A 343 -0.83 -12.41 4.73
N HIS A 344 -1.70 -11.51 5.20
CA HIS A 344 -1.60 -10.07 4.92
C HIS A 344 -0.27 -9.47 5.39
N ALA A 345 0.13 -9.68 6.64
CA ALA A 345 1.41 -9.17 7.15
C ALA A 345 2.61 -9.73 6.38
N THR A 346 2.56 -11.00 5.98
CA THR A 346 3.59 -11.63 5.16
C THR A 346 3.69 -10.96 3.79
N ARG A 347 2.54 -10.67 3.16
CA ARG A 347 2.49 -9.91 1.91
C ARG A 347 3.02 -8.49 2.06
N VAL A 348 2.72 -7.78 3.16
CA VAL A 348 3.30 -6.46 3.42
C VAL A 348 4.83 -6.52 3.45
N GLU A 349 5.41 -7.54 4.08
CA GLU A 349 6.87 -7.74 4.06
C GLU A 349 7.40 -8.12 2.68
N MET A 350 6.74 -9.03 1.96
CA MET A 350 7.14 -9.41 0.60
C MET A 350 7.08 -8.23 -0.36
N ASP A 351 6.01 -7.44 -0.31
CA ASP A 351 5.84 -6.27 -1.16
C ASP A 351 6.94 -5.23 -0.90
N GLN A 352 7.38 -5.14 0.35
CA GLN A 352 8.50 -4.30 0.74
C GLN A 352 9.86 -4.85 0.29
N ILE A 353 10.11 -6.15 0.46
CA ILE A 353 11.36 -6.80 0.02
C ILE A 353 11.52 -6.70 -1.50
N CYS A 354 10.39 -6.75 -2.21
CA CYS A 354 10.31 -6.82 -3.65
C CYS A 354 9.85 -5.52 -4.32
N TYR A 355 9.90 -4.36 -3.65
CA TYR A 355 9.42 -3.10 -4.23
C TYR A 355 10.06 -2.79 -5.60
N GLY A 356 9.35 -2.04 -6.44
CA GLY A 356 9.90 -1.62 -7.73
C GLY A 356 10.22 -2.80 -8.66
N ASN A 357 11.39 -2.76 -9.30
CA ASN A 357 11.82 -3.82 -10.21
C ASN A 357 12.28 -5.09 -9.52
N PHE A 358 12.46 -5.09 -8.19
CA PHE A 358 12.85 -6.31 -7.49
C PHE A 358 11.81 -7.41 -7.71
N LYS A 359 10.51 -7.08 -7.67
CA LYS A 359 9.40 -8.04 -7.85
C LYS A 359 9.58 -8.95 -9.06
N ASN A 360 9.78 -8.35 -10.23
CA ASN A 360 9.83 -9.08 -11.51
C ASN A 360 11.26 -9.47 -11.91
N LYS A 361 12.25 -9.31 -11.01
CA LYS A 361 13.63 -9.65 -11.34
C LYS A 361 13.78 -11.17 -11.38
N GLU A 362 13.95 -11.71 -12.57
CA GLU A 362 14.28 -13.12 -12.77
C GLU A 362 15.61 -13.46 -12.12
N ILE A 363 15.59 -14.55 -11.33
CA ILE A 363 16.78 -15.19 -10.77
C ILE A 363 17.20 -16.34 -11.69
N GLN A 364 16.22 -17.12 -12.15
CA GLN A 364 16.35 -18.19 -13.14
C GLN A 364 15.07 -18.27 -13.98
N SER A 365 15.09 -19.10 -15.03
CA SER A 365 13.96 -19.29 -15.94
C SER A 365 12.66 -19.59 -15.18
N GLY A 366 11.71 -18.66 -15.21
CA GLY A 366 10.40 -18.81 -14.57
C GLY A 366 10.37 -18.56 -13.05
N ILE A 367 11.49 -18.19 -12.42
CA ILE A 367 11.54 -17.87 -10.99
C ILE A 367 12.00 -16.42 -10.79
N THR A 368 11.06 -15.59 -10.36
CA THR A 368 11.32 -14.20 -9.98
C THR A 368 11.79 -14.09 -8.53
N THR A 369 12.31 -12.93 -8.16
CA THR A 369 12.62 -12.62 -6.75
C THR A 369 11.38 -12.72 -5.87
N TYR A 370 10.22 -12.26 -6.35
CA TYR A 370 8.96 -12.37 -5.62
C TYR A 370 8.57 -13.83 -5.37
N THR A 371 8.66 -14.67 -6.41
CA THR A 371 8.39 -16.12 -6.31
C THR A 371 9.35 -16.81 -5.33
N ALA A 372 10.64 -16.45 -5.33
CA ALA A 372 11.61 -17.03 -4.42
C ALA A 372 11.32 -16.67 -2.95
N VAL A 373 10.96 -15.43 -2.66
CA VAL A 373 10.63 -15.02 -1.27
C VAL A 373 9.28 -15.60 -0.82
N GLU A 374 8.33 -15.76 -1.75
CA GLU A 374 7.06 -16.47 -1.51
C GLU A 374 7.29 -17.93 -1.12
N MET A 375 8.12 -18.66 -1.88
CA MET A 375 8.49 -20.05 -1.56
C MET A 375 9.10 -20.17 -0.16
N ILE A 376 9.98 -19.23 0.23
CA ILE A 376 10.52 -19.19 1.59
C ILE A 376 9.39 -18.97 2.61
N ALA A 377 8.49 -18.01 2.39
CA ALA A 377 7.37 -17.74 3.29
C ALA A 377 6.46 -18.98 3.49
N GLN A 378 6.17 -19.69 2.40
CA GLN A 378 5.42 -20.95 2.42
C GLN A 378 6.13 -22.03 3.25
N THR A 379 7.46 -22.12 3.17
CA THR A 379 8.20 -23.09 3.99
C THR A 379 8.26 -22.74 5.47
N GLN A 380 8.19 -21.46 5.78
CA GLN A 380 8.08 -21.00 7.16
C GLN A 380 6.65 -21.10 7.69
N GLY A 381 5.65 -21.55 6.91
CA GLY A 381 4.24 -21.65 7.33
C GLY A 381 3.53 -20.30 7.45
N LEU A 382 4.05 -19.28 6.77
CA LEU A 382 3.46 -17.94 6.71
C LEU A 382 2.38 -17.82 5.62
N LEU A 383 2.53 -18.60 4.54
CA LEU A 383 1.58 -18.73 3.43
C LEU A 383 1.31 -20.22 3.17
N ASP A 384 0.20 -20.52 2.51
CA ASP A 384 -0.16 -21.91 2.16
C ASP A 384 0.74 -22.44 1.04
N ARG A 385 1.06 -23.74 1.11
CA ARG A 385 1.69 -24.49 0.02
C ARG A 385 0.60 -25.05 -0.89
N ASP A 386 0.28 -24.32 -1.96
CA ASP A 386 -0.06 -24.83 -3.32
C ASP A 386 -1.00 -23.88 -4.09
N GLY A 387 -0.69 -23.68 -5.38
CA GLY A 387 -1.72 -23.62 -6.43
C GLY A 387 -1.84 -22.37 -7.30
N VAL A 388 -1.58 -21.16 -6.80
CA VAL A 388 -1.82 -19.94 -7.60
C VAL A 388 -0.54 -19.16 -7.75
N THR A 389 0.20 -19.48 -8.81
CA THR A 389 0.93 -18.46 -9.57
C THR A 389 -0.07 -17.34 -9.87
N THR A 390 -0.10 -16.29 -9.06
CA THR A 390 -0.70 -15.02 -9.48
C THR A 390 0.28 -14.40 -10.47
N THR A 391 0.27 -14.93 -11.70
CA THR A 391 0.61 -14.12 -12.87
C THR A 391 -0.46 -13.05 -12.97
N PHE A 392 -0.11 -11.82 -12.59
CA PHE A 392 -0.83 -10.60 -12.95
C PHE A 392 -0.45 -10.18 -14.36
#